data_AF-A0A7C7UNU1-F1
#
_entry.id   AF-A0A7C7UNU1-F1
#
_cell.length_a   1.000
_cell.length_b   1.000
_cell.length_c   1.000
_cell.angle_alpha   90.00
_cell.angle_beta   90.00
_cell.angle_gamma   90.00
#
_symmetry.space_group_name_H-M   'P 1'
#
loop_
_entity.id
_entity.type
_entity.pdbx_description
1 polymer ?
#
loop_
_entity_poly.entity_id
_entity_poly.type
_entity_poly.pdbx_seq_one_letter_code
_entity_poly.pdbx_strand_id
1 'polypeptide(L)'
;MRLRPLIEDREVIDCMDVTAGATDPRHSEEAPGEGEAMFRLLFQRSPEAMLLLDGEVFIDCNQAAVEMMGCSSKEQLLALHPYDISPERQSDGRPSVEKA
;
A
#
# COMPACT_ATOMS: atom_id res chain seq x y z
N MET A 1 17.97 -14.43 8.03
CA MET A 1 17.07 -15.03 7.03
C MET A 1 16.89 -14.00 5.93
N ARG A 2 17.56 -14.15 4.78
CA ARG A 2 17.44 -13.20 3.66
C ARG A 2 16.17 -13.54 2.89
N LEU A 3 15.19 -12.63 2.90
CA LEU A 3 14.02 -12.72 2.02
C LEU A 3 14.54 -12.56 0.58
N ARG A 4 14.27 -13.54 -0.28
CA ARG A 4 14.58 -13.44 -1.71
C ARG A 4 13.58 -12.46 -2.33
N PRO A 5 14.02 -11.45 -3.10
CA PRO A 5 13.09 -10.57 -3.79
C PRO A 5 12.33 -11.39 -4.84
N LEU A 6 11.01 -11.45 -4.73
CA LEU A 6 10.11 -12.19 -5.61
C LEU A 6 9.64 -11.36 -6.83
N ILE A 7 10.33 -10.26 -7.14
CA ILE A 7 9.93 -9.29 -8.15
C ILE A 7 11.03 -9.23 -9.23
N GLU A 8 11.29 -10.37 -9.90
CA GLU A 8 12.17 -10.39 -11.08
C GLU A 8 11.39 -10.32 -12.40
N ASP A 9 10.08 -10.62 -12.42
CA ASP A 9 9.34 -10.83 -13.70
C ASP A 9 7.90 -10.29 -13.77
N ARG A 10 7.49 -9.34 -12.92
CA ARG A 10 6.21 -8.62 -13.11
C ARG A 10 6.40 -7.13 -12.97
N GLU A 11 5.82 -6.41 -13.94
CA GLU A 11 5.79 -4.96 -14.06
C GLU A 11 5.79 -4.25 -12.71
N VAL A 12 6.68 -3.27 -12.61
CA VAL A 12 6.71 -2.21 -11.60
C VAL A 12 5.31 -2.04 -10.98
N ILE A 13 5.16 -2.32 -9.68
CA ILE A 13 4.02 -1.80 -8.95
C ILE A 13 4.27 -0.29 -8.93
N ASP A 14 3.74 0.38 -9.95
CA ASP A 14 3.67 1.83 -10.00
C ASP A 14 2.71 2.19 -8.87
N CYS A 15 3.27 2.47 -7.68
CA CYS A 15 2.54 3.10 -6.61
C CYS A 15 2.12 4.46 -7.17
N MET A 16 0.91 4.54 -7.73
CA MET A 16 0.37 5.79 -8.21
C MET A 16 0.11 6.64 -6.97
N ASP A 17 1.06 7.53 -6.65
CA ASP A 17 0.96 8.44 -5.51
C ASP A 17 -0.17 9.45 -5.78
N VAL A 18 -1.35 9.18 -5.21
CA VAL A 18 -2.41 10.19 -5.13
C VAL A 18 -2.18 10.98 -3.85
N THR A 19 -1.62 12.17 -3.97
CA THR A 19 -1.55 13.14 -2.86
C THR A 19 -2.94 13.71 -2.59
N ALA A 20 -3.76 12.95 -1.86
CA ALA A 20 -5.03 13.43 -1.36
C ALA A 20 -4.78 14.39 -0.18
N GLY A 21 -5.11 15.67 -0.36
CA GLY A 21 -5.03 16.67 0.71
C GLY A 21 -5.83 16.23 1.94
N ALA A 22 -5.16 16.19 3.09
CA ALA A 22 -5.74 15.81 4.38
C ALA A 22 -7.00 16.64 4.68
N THR A 23 -8.14 15.98 4.84
CA THR A 23 -9.36 16.58 5.39
C THR A 23 -9.35 16.40 6.90
N ASP A 24 -9.58 17.52 7.61
CA ASP A 24 -9.52 17.73 9.05
C ASP A 24 -10.24 16.62 9.87
N PRO A 25 -9.58 15.93 10.83
CA PRO A 25 -10.14 14.76 11.53
C PRO A 25 -11.13 15.15 12.65
N ARG A 26 -11.66 16.38 12.64
CA ARG A 26 -12.46 16.90 13.74
C ARG A 26 -13.94 16.61 13.55
N HIS A 27 -14.39 15.62 14.33
CA HIS A 27 -15.76 15.31 14.72
C HIS A 27 -16.66 14.69 13.65
N SER A 28 -16.87 13.38 13.78
CA SER A 28 -18.20 12.80 14.02
C SER A 28 -18.08 11.29 14.27
N GLU A 29 -18.56 10.82 15.42
CA GLU A 29 -18.87 9.42 15.71
C GLU A 29 -20.16 9.02 14.94
N GLU A 30 -20.18 9.31 13.65
CA GLU A 30 -21.26 8.96 12.74
C GLU A 30 -20.97 7.58 12.18
N ALA A 31 -22.01 6.73 12.08
CA ALA A 31 -21.91 5.48 11.36
C ALA A 31 -21.27 5.77 9.99
N PRO A 32 -20.30 4.94 9.53
CA PRO A 32 -19.62 5.19 8.27
C PRO A 32 -20.68 5.45 7.22
N GLY A 33 -20.63 6.65 6.62
CA GLY A 33 -21.60 7.05 5.62
C GLY A 33 -21.68 5.98 4.53
N GLU A 34 -22.81 5.87 3.84
CA GLU A 34 -23.02 4.82 2.82
C GLU A 34 -21.84 4.72 1.82
N GLY A 35 -21.19 5.86 1.51
CA GLY A 35 -19.98 5.92 0.71
C GLY A 35 -18.75 5.24 1.33
N GLU A 36 -18.50 5.40 2.63
CA GLU A 36 -17.37 4.76 3.31
C GLU A 36 -17.58 3.24 3.41
N ALA A 37 -18.81 2.81 3.70
CA ALA A 37 -19.15 1.38 3.73
C ALA A 37 -18.98 0.73 2.35
N MET A 38 -19.44 1.39 1.28
CA MET A 38 -19.25 0.93 -0.09
C MET A 38 -17.77 0.90 -0.47
N PHE A 39 -17.01 1.96 -0.17
CA PHE A 39 -15.57 2.00 -0.42
C PHE A 39 -14.87 0.85 0.29
N ARG A 40 -15.14 0.63 1.58
CA ARG A 40 -14.52 -0.44 2.37
C ARG A 40 -14.85 -1.82 1.81
N LEU A 41 -16.08 -2.03 1.33
CA LEU A 41 -16.47 -3.27 0.66
C LEU A 41 -15.69 -3.49 -0.63
N LEU A 42 -15.64 -2.50 -1.51
CA LEU A 42 -14.92 -2.58 -2.79
C LEU A 42 -13.42 -2.77 -2.58
N PHE A 43 -12.83 -1.99 -1.67
CA PHE A 43 -11.43 -2.08 -1.30
C PHE A 43 -11.07 -3.49 -0.82
N GLN A 44 -11.84 -4.03 0.13
CA GLN A 44 -11.56 -5.34 0.72
C GLN A 44 -11.85 -6.52 -0.22
N ARG A 45 -12.80 -6.38 -1.15
CA ARG A 45 -13.19 -7.48 -2.08
C ARG A 45 -12.54 -7.41 -3.46
N SER A 46 -11.82 -6.34 -3.78
CA SER A 46 -11.12 -6.25 -5.05
C SER A 46 -10.10 -7.39 -5.17
N PRO A 47 -10.02 -8.06 -6.34
CA PRO A 47 -8.99 -9.05 -6.62
C PRO A 47 -7.63 -8.41 -6.91
N GLU A 48 -7.58 -7.10 -7.17
CA GLU A 48 -6.34 -6.37 -7.38
C GLU A 48 -5.73 -5.95 -6.04
N ALA A 49 -4.42 -6.11 -5.93
CA ALA A 49 -3.68 -5.66 -4.76
C ALA A 49 -3.73 -4.14 -4.64
N MET A 50 -4.18 -3.65 -3.49
CA MET A 50 -4.23 -2.22 -3.18
C MET A 50 -3.53 -1.93 -1.85
N LEU A 51 -2.67 -0.92 -1.88
CA LEU A 51 -1.95 -0.37 -0.73
C LEU A 51 -2.37 1.10 -0.58
N LEU A 52 -2.62 1.53 0.65
CA LEU A 52 -2.80 2.94 0.99
C LEU A 52 -1.56 3.43 1.72
N LEU A 53 -1.06 4.59 1.31
CA LEU A 53 0.13 5.22 1.85
C LEU A 53 -0.21 6.61 2.40
N ASP A 54 0.45 6.98 3.49
CA ASP A 54 0.56 8.37 3.97
C ASP A 54 2.04 8.71 4.07
N GLY A 55 2.54 9.46 3.08
CA GLY A 55 3.97 9.63 2.86
C GLY A 55 4.66 8.27 2.67
N GLU A 56 5.68 8.03 3.49
CA GLU A 56 6.51 6.80 3.41
C GLU A 56 5.96 5.62 4.24
N VAL A 57 4.72 5.71 4.75
CA VAL A 57 4.13 4.71 5.64
C VAL A 57 2.91 4.06 5.00
N PHE A 58 2.85 2.73 5.02
CA PHE A 58 1.63 2.01 4.69
C PHE A 58 0.58 2.19 5.80
N ILE A 59 -0.59 2.71 5.46
CA ILE A 59 -1.69 2.94 6.41
C ILE A 59 -2.79 1.88 6.30
N ASP A 60 -2.97 1.27 5.13
CA ASP A 60 -3.91 0.16 4.92
C ASP A 60 -3.51 -0.67 3.69
N CYS A 61 -4.03 -1.88 3.59
CA CYS A 61 -3.95 -2.73 2.41
C CYS A 61 -5.14 -3.70 2.39
N ASN A 62 -5.51 -4.16 1.18
CA ASN A 62 -6.52 -5.20 1.05
C ASN A 62 -5.91 -6.60 1.11
N GLN A 63 -6.77 -7.62 1.19
CA GLN A 63 -6.33 -9.01 1.28
C GLN A 63 -5.52 -9.46 0.05
N ALA A 64 -5.88 -9.00 -1.15
CA ALA A 64 -5.14 -9.30 -2.38
C ALA A 64 -3.69 -8.78 -2.32
N ALA A 65 -3.44 -7.63 -1.68
CA ALA A 65 -2.08 -7.14 -1.47
C ALA A 65 -1.29 -8.03 -0.52
N VAL A 66 -1.87 -8.47 0.59
CA VAL A 66 -1.19 -9.39 1.53
C VAL A 66 -0.76 -10.68 0.82
N GLU A 67 -1.65 -11.25 0.02
CA GLU A 67 -1.39 -12.47 -0.76
C GLU A 67 -0.34 -12.26 -1.84
N MET A 68 -0.45 -11.18 -2.62
CA MET A 68 0.51 -10.84 -3.66
C MET A 68 1.92 -10.60 -3.11
N MET A 69 2.02 -9.94 -1.96
CA MET A 69 3.28 -9.64 -1.29
C MET A 69 3.86 -10.83 -0.51
N GLY A 70 3.14 -11.97 -0.47
CA GLY A 70 3.57 -13.16 0.26
C GLY A 70 3.69 -12.95 1.78
N CYS A 71 2.95 -11.97 2.32
CA CYS A 71 2.93 -11.70 3.75
C CYS A 71 1.95 -12.62 4.47
N SER A 72 2.27 -12.96 5.72
CA SER A 72 1.41 -13.82 6.55
C SER A 72 0.20 -13.08 7.12
N SER A 73 0.27 -11.76 7.21
CA SER A 73 -0.82 -10.90 7.68
C SER A 73 -0.70 -9.48 7.14
N LYS A 74 -1.80 -8.72 7.27
CA LYS A 74 -1.83 -7.28 6.97
C LYS A 74 -0.81 -6.52 7.81
N GLU A 75 -0.73 -6.81 9.10
CA GLU A 75 0.18 -6.13 10.04
C GLU A 75 1.65 -6.31 9.64
N GLN A 76 2.01 -7.48 9.11
CA GLN A 76 3.36 -7.72 8.59
C GLN A 76 3.65 -6.81 7.39
N LEU A 77 2.70 -6.67 6.46
CA LEU A 77 2.85 -5.82 5.28
C LEU A 77 2.91 -4.34 5.68
N LEU A 78 2.05 -3.89 6.61
CA LEU A 78 2.02 -2.52 7.09
C LEU A 78 3.26 -2.13 7.90
N ALA A 79 4.04 -3.09 8.41
CA ALA A 79 5.29 -2.84 9.11
C ALA A 79 6.49 -2.64 8.18
N LEU A 80 6.33 -2.85 6.86
CA LEU A 80 7.36 -2.61 5.86
C LEU A 80 7.39 -1.14 5.44
N HIS A 81 8.55 -0.70 4.93
CA HIS A 81 8.65 0.55 4.20
C HIS A 81 8.38 0.33 2.71
N PRO A 82 7.83 1.31 1.97
CA PRO A 82 7.70 1.23 0.52
C PRO A 82 9.01 0.87 -0.20
N TYR A 83 10.16 1.36 0.27
CA TYR A 83 11.46 0.99 -0.32
C TYR A 83 11.86 -0.47 -0.05
N ASP A 84 11.35 -1.13 0.99
CA ASP A 84 11.71 -2.52 1.34
C ASP A 84 11.17 -3.51 0.31
N ILE A 85 10.06 -3.15 -0.34
CA ILE A 85 9.38 -3.97 -1.34
C ILE A 85 9.60 -3.47 -2.77
N SER A 86 10.40 -2.43 -2.93
CA SER A 86 10.76 -1.85 -4.22
C SER A 86 12.09 -2.41 -4.73
N PRO A 87 12.36 -2.34 -6.05
CA PRO A 87 13.70 -2.58 -6.58
C PRO A 87 14.74 -1.66 -5.92
N GLU A 88 16.03 -2.01 -5.92
CA GLU A 88 17.07 -1.15 -5.35
C GLU A 88 17.14 0.23 -6.04
N ARG A 89 16.85 0.27 -7.35
CA ARG A 89 16.81 1.47 -8.18
C ARG A 89 15.52 1.56 -8.97
N GLN A 90 14.96 2.75 -9.02
CA GLN A 90 13.76 3.08 -9.77
C GLN A 90 14.07 3.25 -11.27
N SER A 91 13.03 3.36 -12.09
CA SER A 91 13.15 3.52 -13.55
C SER A 91 13.93 4.77 -13.98
N ASP A 92 13.98 5.80 -13.14
CA ASP A 92 14.78 7.01 -13.32
C ASP A 92 16.25 6.85 -12.84
N GLY A 93 16.62 5.66 -12.37
CA GLY A 93 17.95 5.31 -11.90
C GLY A 93 18.24 5.73 -10.45
N ARG A 94 17.34 6.45 -9.77
CA ARG A 94 17.56 6.86 -8.36
C ARG A 94 17.35 5.67 -7.41
N PRO A 95 18.08 5.59 -6.29
CA PRO A 95 17.82 4.60 -5.25
C PRO A 95 16.43 4.78 -4.66
N SER A 96 15.73 3.67 -4.40
CA SER A 96 14.38 3.73 -3.79
C SER A 96 14.37 4.37 -2.41
N VAL A 97 15.48 4.26 -1.67
CA VAL A 97 15.66 4.90 -0.36
C VAL A 97 15.73 6.44 -0.41
N GLU A 98 15.96 7.04 -1.58
CA GLU A 98 15.99 8.50 -1.76
C GLU A 98 14.64 9.08 -2.19
N LYS A 99 13.68 8.20 -2.54
CA LYS A 99 12.35 8.56 -3.04
C LYS A 99 11.23 8.28 -2.07
N ALA A 100 11.49 7.42 -1.09
CA ALA A 100 10.53 7.15 -0.05
C ALA A 100 10.27 8.44 0.73
#